data_AF-H0C0B9-F1
#
_entry.id   AF-H0C0B9-F1
#
_cell.length_a   1.000
_cell.length_b   1.000
_cell.length_c   1.000
_cell.angle_alpha   90.00
_cell.angle_beta   90.00
_cell.angle_gamma   90.00
#
_symmetry.space_group_name_H-M   'P 1'
#
loop_
_entity.id
_entity.type
_entity.pdbx_description
1 polymer ?
#
loop_
_entity_poly.entity_id
_entity_poly.type
_entity_poly.pdbx_seq_one_letter_code
_entity_poly.pdbx_strand_id
1 'polypeptide(L)' 'MALDHAAFVAFHSWNKVQDWLTAPNSQLDGACPEEVARSPAGFDKVMSILLSSGSRASADFMSEIEALPVQERESQKGI' A
#
# COMPACT_ATOMS: atom_id res chain seq x y z
N MET A 1 13.57 11.25 3.86
CA MET A 1 12.38 12.14 3.92
C MET A 1 11.25 11.72 2.98
N ALA A 2 11.47 11.44 1.68
CA ALA A 2 10.39 10.93 0.81
C ALA A 2 10.07 9.43 1.04
N LEU A 3 11.10 8.61 1.26
CA LEU A 3 10.95 7.17 1.46
C LEU A 3 10.20 6.83 2.76
N ASP A 4 10.60 7.49 3.85
CA ASP A 4 9.99 7.37 5.18
C ASP A 4 8.48 7.61 5.15
N HIS A 5 8.06 8.63 4.40
CA HIS A 5 6.66 9.01 4.28
C HIS A 5 5.88 7.97 3.46
N ALA A 6 6.43 7.49 2.34
CA ALA A 6 5.81 6.44 1.52
C ALA A 6 5.68 5.12 2.31
N ALA A 7 6.71 4.76 3.07
CA ALA A 7 6.67 3.60 3.95
C ALA A 7 5.65 3.79 5.07
N PHE A 8 5.55 4.99 5.65
CA PHE A 8 4.53 5.29 6.64
C PHE A 8 3.12 5.15 6.08
N VAL A 9 2.87 5.59 4.84
CA VAL A 9 1.58 5.39 4.16
C VAL A 9 1.30 3.90 3.92
N ALA A 10 2.32 3.08 3.65
CA ALA A 10 2.13 1.65 3.44
C ALA A 10 1.88 0.87 4.75
N PHE A 11 2.54 1.24 5.85
CA PHE A 11 2.53 0.46 7.10
C PHE A 11 1.75 1.10 8.26
N HIS A 12 1.43 2.39 8.16
CA HIS A 12 0.79 3.22 9.19
C HIS A 12 1.48 3.16 10.57
N SER A 13 2.76 2.81 10.62
CA SER A 13 3.52 2.67 11.87
C SER A 13 4.99 2.94 11.65
N TRP A 14 5.51 3.97 12.33
CA TRP A 14 6.92 4.35 12.25
C TRP A 14 7.88 3.25 12.70
N ASN A 15 7.47 2.43 13.67
CA ASN A 15 8.30 1.32 14.15
C ASN A 15 8.47 0.25 13.06
N LYS A 16 7.38 -0.08 12.34
CA LYS A 16 7.42 -1.00 11.20
C LYS A 16 8.17 -0.43 10.00
N VAL A 17 8.07 0.88 9.76
CA VAL A 17 8.84 1.55 8.70
C VAL A 17 10.32 1.38 8.95
N GLN A 18 10.78 1.66 10.16
CA GLN A 18 12.20 1.59 10.50
C GLN A 18 12.72 0.16 10.47
N ASP A 19 11.94 -0.79 10.99
CA ASP A 19 12.24 -2.23 10.92
C ASP A 19 12.32 -2.69 9.45
N TRP A 20 11.35 -2.33 8.61
CA TRP A 20 11.34 -2.73 7.21
C TRP A 20 12.49 -2.11 6.40
N LEU A 21 12.83 -0.85 6.64
CA LEU A 21 13.92 -0.16 5.93
C LEU A 21 15.31 -0.72 6.27
N THR A 22 15.47 -1.22 7.49
CA THR A 22 16.73 -1.77 8.01
C THR A 22 16.80 -3.29 7.92
N ALA A 23 15.67 -3.97 7.72
CA ALA A 23 15.61 -5.40 7.51
C ALA A 23 15.97 -5.79 6.06
N PRO A 24 16.68 -6.91 5.88
CA PRO A 24 16.96 -7.45 4.55
C PRO A 24 15.67 -7.88 3.86
N ASN A 25 15.42 -7.36 2.66
CA ASN A 25 14.20 -7.63 1.92
C ASN A 25 14.49 -8.59 0.75
N SER A 26 13.82 -9.74 0.71
CA SER A 26 14.00 -10.74 -0.35
C SER A 26 13.66 -10.21 -1.75
N GLN A 27 12.77 -9.21 -1.86
CA GLN A 27 12.46 -8.56 -3.15
C GLN A 27 13.58 -7.63 -3.64
N LEU A 28 14.53 -7.31 -2.78
CA LEU A 28 15.72 -6.51 -3.06
C LEU A 28 16.98 -7.37 -3.04
N ASP A 29 16.87 -8.66 -3.38
CA ASP A 29 17.98 -9.62 -3.36
C ASP A 29 18.56 -9.84 -1.95
N GLY A 30 17.75 -9.61 -0.91
CA GLY A 30 18.18 -9.67 0.49
C GLY A 30 18.90 -8.42 0.97
N ALA A 31 18.97 -7.35 0.17
CA ALA A 31 19.51 -6.07 0.59
C ALA A 31 18.50 -5.27 1.42
N CYS A 32 19.02 -4.38 2.26
CA CYS A 32 18.21 -3.47 3.06
C CYS A 32 17.64 -2.35 2.17
N PRO A 33 16.33 -2.05 2.25
CA PRO A 33 15.71 -1.00 1.45
C PRO A 33 16.36 0.37 1.60
N GLU A 34 16.85 0.72 2.79
CA GLU A 34 17.57 1.97 3.03
C GLU A 34 18.86 2.07 2.20
N GLU A 35 19.60 0.97 2.07
CA GLU A 35 20.84 0.94 1.31
C GLU A 35 20.58 1.00 -0.19
N VAL A 36 19.57 0.26 -0.66
CA VAL A 36 19.16 0.27 -2.06
C VAL A 36 18.62 1.66 -2.45
N ALA A 37 17.88 2.31 -1.57
CA ALA A 37 17.32 3.64 -1.79
C ALA A 37 18.36 4.78 -1.86
N ARG A 38 19.63 4.55 -1.49
CA ARG A 38 20.71 5.53 -1.73
C ARG A 38 20.95 5.78 -3.21
N SER A 39 20.62 4.82 -4.07
CA SER A 39 20.72 4.96 -5.52
C SER A 39 19.36 5.33 -6.11
N PRO A 40 19.29 6.26 -7.09
CA PRO A 40 18.02 6.65 -7.70
C PRO A 40 17.27 5.47 -8.34
N ALA A 41 17.98 4.55 -8.97
CA ALA A 41 17.38 3.32 -9.53
C ALA A 41 16.87 2.35 -8.44
N GLY A 42 17.51 2.33 -7.28
CA GLY A 42 17.07 1.51 -6.16
C GLY A 42 15.89 2.13 -5.41
N PHE A 43 15.86 3.45 -5.28
CA PHE A 43 14.73 4.19 -4.73
C PHE A 43 13.43 3.90 -5.48
N ASP A 44 13.46 3.87 -6.82
CA ASP A 44 12.28 3.57 -7.66
C ASP A 44 11.75 2.14 -7.43
N LYS A 45 12.65 1.16 -7.28
CA LYS A 45 12.31 -0.22 -6.90
C LYS A 45 11.67 -0.30 -5.52
N VAL A 46 12.28 0.34 -4.53
CA VAL A 46 11.77 0.36 -3.15
C VAL A 46 10.39 1.03 -3.10
N MET A 47 10.21 2.13 -3.84
CA MET A 47 8.92 2.81 -3.97
C MET A 47 7.87 1.90 -4.62
N SER A 48 8.23 1.18 -5.69
CA SER A 48 7.32 0.21 -6.34
C SER A 48 6.88 -0.91 -5.39
N ILE A 49 7.77 -1.39 -4.52
CA ILE A 49 7.44 -2.40 -3.51
C ILE A 49 6.49 -1.82 -2.46
N LEU A 50 6.76 -0.62 -1.97
CA LEU A 50 5.91 0.08 -0.99
C LEU A 50 4.52 0.37 -1.57
N LEU A 51 4.45 0.85 -2.81
CA LEU A 51 3.20 1.08 -3.53
C LEU A 51 2.41 -0.21 -3.73
N SER A 52 3.08 -1.32 -4.08
CA SER A 52 2.42 -2.63 -4.21
C SER A 52 1.92 -3.17 -2.87
N SER A 53 2.66 -2.91 -1.79
CA SER A 53 2.32 -3.35 -0.44
C SER A 53 1.17 -2.54 0.16
N GLY A 54 1.18 -1.22 -0.05
CA GLY A 54 0.09 -0.31 0.33
C GLY A 54 -1.14 -0.44 -0.57
N SER A 55 -0.98 -0.80 -1.85
CA SER A 55 -2.09 -1.01 -2.77
C SER A 55 -2.94 -2.23 -2.39
N ARG A 56 -2.37 -3.21 -1.68
CA ARG A 56 -3.16 -4.30 -1.09
C ARG A 56 -4.11 -3.83 0.01
N ALA A 57 -3.87 -2.67 0.63
CA ALA A 57 -4.82 -2.04 1.55
C ALA A 57 -5.88 -1.19 0.82
N SER A 58 -5.60 -0.69 -0.40
CA SER A 58 -6.58 0.04 -1.23
C SER A 58 -7.41 -0.87 -2.14
N ALA A 59 -6.94 -2.09 -2.44
CA ALA A 59 -7.69 -3.09 -3.19
C ALA A 59 -8.85 -3.67 -2.38
N ASP A 60 -8.72 -3.75 -1.04
CA ASP A 60 -9.84 -4.08 -0.15
C ASP A 60 -10.90 -2.98 -0.18
N PHE A 61 -10.49 -1.71 -0.25
CA PHE A 61 -11.44 -0.59 -0.33
C PHE A 61 -12.17 -0.50 -1.68
N MET A 62 -11.58 -0.98 -2.79
CA MET A 62 -12.26 -1.07 -4.08
C MET A 62 -13.14 -2.32 -4.24
N SER A 63 -12.99 -3.34 -3.39
CA SER A 63 -13.90 -4.50 -3.39
C SER A 63 -15.20 -4.24 -2.61
N GLU A 64 -15.24 -3.27 -1.69
CA GLU A 64 -16.47 -2.91 -0.96
C GLU A 64 -17.41 -1.99 -1.74
N ILE A 65 -16.95 -1.34 -2.83
CA ILE A 65 -17.81 -0.45 -3.63
C ILE A 65 -18.63 -1.21 -4.70
N GLU A 66 -18.34 -2.49 -4.92
CA GLU A 66 -19.15 -3.38 -5.79
C GLU A 66 -20.24 -4.16 -5.03
N ALA A 67 -20.39 -3.94 -3.71
CA ALA A 67 -21.46 -4.53 -2.89
C ALA A 67 -22.52 -3.49 -2.50
N LEU A 68 -22.93 -2.63 -3.43
CA LEU A 68 -24.20 -1.91 -3.30
C LEU A 68 -25.32 -2.88 -3.70
N PRO A 69 -26.18 -3.37 -2.78
CA PRO A 69 -27.41 -4.01 -3.21
C PRO A 69 -28.19 -2.95 -3.97
N VAL A 70 -28.46 -3.22 -5.25
CA VAL A 70 -29.41 -2.45 -6.04
C VAL A 70 -30.75 -2.56 -5.29
N GLN A 71 -31.05 -1.58 -4.43
CA GLN A 71 -32.39 -1.46 -3.87
C GLN A 71 -33.25 -1.00 -5.02
N GLU A 72 -33.84 -2.00 -5.67
CA GLU A 72 -34.83 -1.88 -6.71
C GLU A 72 -35.81 -0.78 -6.36
N ARG A 73 -35.81 0.22 -7.22
CA ARG A 73 -36.63 1.42 -7.14
C ARG A 73 -38.00 1.10 -7.71
N GLU A 74 -38.69 0.05 -7.25
CA GLU A 74 -40.02 -0.32 -7.75
C GLU A 74 -40.96 -0.84 -6.67
N SER A 75 -41.68 0.09 -6.02
CA SER A 75 -43.15 -0.01 -5.93
C SER A 75 -43.71 1.19 -5.20
N GLN A 76 -43.78 2.30 -5.93
CA GLN A 76 -44.83 3.27 -5.71
C GLN A 76 -46.15 2.64 -6.16
N LYS A 77 -46.83 1.92 -5.25
CA LYS A 77 -48.24 1.56 -5.47
C LYS A 77 -49.01 1.40 -4.17
N GLY A 78 -49.71 2.48 -3.83
CA GLY A 78 -51.07 2.48 -3.28
C GLY A 78 -51.26 2.03 -1.85
N ILE A 79 -51.72 2.95 -1.00
CA ILE A 79 -53.07 2.89 -0.42
C ILE A 79 -53.58 4.33 -0.26
#